data_AF-A0A415T3M6-F1
#
_entry.id   AF-A0A415T3M6-F1
#
_cell.length_a   1.000
_cell.length_b   1.000
_cell.length_c   1.000
_cell.angle_alpha   90.00
_cell.angle_beta   90.00
_cell.angle_gamma   90.00
#
_symmetry.space_group_name_H-M   'P 1'
#
loop_
_entity.id
_entity.type
_entity.pdbx_description
1 polymer ?
#
loop_
_entity_poly.entity_id
_entity_poly.type
_entity_poly.pdbx_seq_one_letter_code
_entity_poly.pdbx_strand_id
1 'polypeptide(L)'
;MNAIIKYCIISWNSHTDCQLSPTCKGWGCRFLTTPIEEIPVTVQEKAKLFSKVYREAKRKGVLECPHYRSMFIDEVLENIGIN
;
A
#
# COMPACT_ATOMS: atom_id res chain seq x y z
N MET A 1 -13.38 -2.84 -10.68
CA MET A 1 -13.21 -1.72 -9.73
C MET A 1 -14.33 -1.59 -8.70
N ASN A 2 -13.97 -1.63 -7.42
CA ASN A 2 -14.86 -1.38 -6.27
C ASN A 2 -15.41 0.06 -6.30
N ALA A 3 -16.70 0.27 -5.96
CA ALA A 3 -17.33 1.59 -5.96
C ALA A 3 -16.63 2.59 -5.02
N ILE A 4 -16.14 2.15 -3.87
CA ILE A 4 -15.39 2.99 -2.91
C ILE A 4 -14.10 3.51 -3.55
N ILE A 5 -13.39 2.66 -4.29
CA ILE A 5 -12.17 3.05 -5.00
C ILE A 5 -12.49 4.04 -6.13
N LYS A 6 -13.58 3.82 -6.89
CA LYS A 6 -14.03 4.77 -7.91
C LYS A 6 -14.29 6.16 -7.34
N TYR A 7 -15.04 6.25 -6.24
CA TYR A 7 -15.29 7.53 -5.59
C TYR A 7 -14.00 8.17 -5.09
N CYS A 8 -13.10 7.39 -4.49
CA CYS A 8 -11.81 7.91 -4.05
C CYS A 8 -10.96 8.48 -5.20
N ILE A 9 -10.97 7.85 -6.38
CA ILE A 9 -10.24 8.35 -7.55
C ILE A 9 -10.79 9.71 -7.98
N ILE A 10 -12.12 9.87 -8.01
CA ILE A 10 -12.77 11.12 -8.41
C ILE A 10 -12.52 12.23 -7.38
N SER A 11 -12.49 11.88 -6.09
CA SER A 11 -12.25 12.82 -5.00
C SER A 11 -10.77 13.02 -4.67
N TRP A 12 -9.86 12.41 -5.43
CA TRP A 12 -8.42 12.53 -5.20
C TRP A 12 -7.97 13.97 -5.47
N ASN A 13 -7.29 14.58 -4.51
CA ASN A 13 -6.81 15.95 -4.59
C ASN A 13 -5.28 16.00 -4.65
N SER A 14 -4.60 15.19 -3.83
CA SER A 14 -3.13 15.14 -3.83
C SER A 14 -2.57 13.83 -3.27
N HIS A 15 -1.25 13.65 -3.40
CA HIS A 15 -0.55 12.46 -2.92
C HIS A 15 -0.71 12.22 -1.41
N THR A 16 -1.03 13.24 -0.61
CA THR A 16 -1.28 13.05 0.83
C THR A 16 -2.60 12.33 1.11
N ASP A 17 -3.56 12.35 0.19
CA ASP A 17 -4.83 11.61 0.34
C ASP A 17 -4.62 10.09 0.36
N CYS A 18 -3.50 9.62 -0.21
CA CYS A 18 -3.14 8.20 -0.22
C CYS A 18 -2.41 7.75 1.05
N GLN A 19 -2.13 8.66 1.99
CA GLN A 19 -1.49 8.32 3.26
C GLN A 19 -2.50 7.78 4.28
N LEU A 20 -2.04 6.97 5.24
CA LEU A 20 -2.86 6.46 6.34
C LEU A 20 -3.04 7.53 7.43
N SER A 21 -2.02 8.36 7.64
CA SER A 21 -2.04 9.53 8.53
C SER A 21 -1.03 10.57 8.01
N PRO A 22 -1.03 11.82 8.53
CA PRO A 22 -0.08 12.86 8.09
C PRO A 22 1.40 12.48 8.23
N THR A 23 1.72 11.51 9.09
CA THR A 23 3.09 11.03 9.35
C THR A 23 3.33 9.60 8.85
N CYS A 24 2.31 8.92 8.33
CA CYS A 24 2.40 7.53 7.91
C CYS A 24 1.83 7.35 6.50
N LYS A 25 2.73 7.15 5.53
CA LYS A 25 2.37 6.88 4.13
C LYS A 25 1.72 5.50 3.93
N GLY A 26 1.95 4.56 4.85
CA GLY A 26 1.51 3.18 4.70
C GLY A 26 2.06 2.54 3.42
N TRP A 27 1.23 1.77 2.73
CA TRP A 27 1.60 1.05 1.50
C TRP A 27 1.35 1.86 0.21
N GLY A 28 1.30 3.19 0.30
CA GLY A 28 1.04 4.07 -0.86
C GLY A 28 -0.44 4.20 -1.24
N CYS A 29 -1.37 3.68 -0.43
CA CYS A 29 -2.80 3.90 -0.57
C CYS A 29 -3.50 3.77 0.80
N ARG A 30 -4.39 4.72 1.12
CA ARG A 30 -5.14 4.77 2.39
C ARG A 30 -6.05 3.55 2.63
N PHE A 31 -6.31 2.76 1.59
CA PHE A 31 -7.12 1.55 1.68
C PHE A 31 -6.28 0.27 1.84
N LEU A 32 -4.95 0.34 1.79
CA LEU A 32 -4.08 -0.79 2.06
C LEU A 32 -3.65 -0.72 3.52
N THR A 33 -4.16 -1.67 4.31
CA THR A 33 -4.08 -1.63 5.78
C THR A 33 -3.42 -2.87 6.36
N THR A 34 -2.80 -3.73 5.52
CA THR A 34 -2.02 -4.88 6.00
C THR A 34 -0.97 -4.40 7.03
N PRO A 35 -1.05 -4.86 8.29
CA PRO A 35 -0.09 -4.46 9.31
C PRO A 35 1.27 -5.14 9.09
N ILE A 36 2.32 -4.48 9.57
CA ILE A 36 3.65 -5.09 9.72
C ILE A 36 3.72 -5.54 11.19
N GLU A 37 3.39 -6.80 11.44
CA GLU A 37 3.39 -7.37 12.80
C GLU A 37 4.83 -7.54 13.32
N GLU A 38 5.73 -7.98 12.44
CA GLU A 38 7.15 -8.15 12.70
C GLU A 38 7.94 -7.56 11.53
N ILE A 39 9.10 -6.96 11.82
CA ILE A 39 9.99 -6.39 10.80
C ILE A 39 10.60 -7.55 10.01
N PRO A 40 10.30 -7.68 8.69
CA PRO A 40 10.84 -8.77 7.88
C PRO A 40 12.35 -8.59 7.67
N VAL A 41 13.14 -9.59 8.04
CA VAL A 41 14.61 -9.56 7.95
C VAL A 41 15.09 -10.27 6.69
N THR A 42 14.44 -11.39 6.35
CA THR A 42 14.83 -12.23 5.21
C THR A 42 14.08 -11.85 3.93
N VAL A 43 14.68 -12.16 2.78
CA VAL A 43 14.03 -12.01 1.47
C VAL A 43 12.70 -12.78 1.43
N GLN A 44 12.63 -13.95 2.05
CA GLN A 44 11.41 -14.76 2.08
C GLN A 44 10.30 -14.09 2.90
N GLU A 45 10.62 -13.46 4.02
CA GLU A 45 9.65 -12.70 4.82
C GLU A 45 9.16 -11.47 4.08
N LYS A 46 10.06 -10.73 3.43
CA LYS A 46 9.69 -9.59 2.56
C LYS A 46 8.76 -10.04 1.44
N ALA A 47 9.06 -11.15 0.76
CA ALA A 47 8.21 -11.70 -0.30
C ALA A 47 6.83 -12.17 0.21
N LYS A 48 6.76 -12.76 1.41
CA LYS A 48 5.50 -13.12 2.06
C LYS A 48 4.67 -11.87 2.36
N LEU A 49 5.29 -10.82 2.90
CA LEU A 49 4.60 -9.57 3.20
C LEU A 49 4.14 -8.86 1.92
N PHE A 50 5.00 -8.77 0.90
CA PHE A 50 4.64 -8.29 -0.44
C PHE A 50 3.37 -8.99 -0.94
N SER A 51 3.36 -10.32 -0.90
CA SER A 51 2.24 -11.13 -1.37
C SER A 51 0.95 -10.85 -0.61
N LYS A 52 1.01 -10.58 0.70
CA LYS A 52 -0.15 -10.20 1.50
C LYS A 52 -0.71 -8.85 1.04
N VAL A 53 0.14 -7.81 0.95
CA VAL A 53 -0.27 -6.46 0.55
C VAL A 53 -0.79 -6.45 -0.90
N TYR A 54 -0.10 -7.13 -1.81
CA TYR A 54 -0.51 -7.22 -3.21
C TYR A 54 -1.88 -7.90 -3.37
N ARG A 55 -2.12 -8.99 -2.64
CA ARG A 55 -3.44 -9.66 -2.62
C ARG A 55 -4.53 -8.75 -2.08
N GLU A 56 -4.25 -7.98 -1.02
CA GLU A 56 -5.18 -6.99 -0.50
C GLU A 56 -5.51 -5.93 -1.57
N ALA A 57 -4.50 -5.39 -2.25
CA ALA A 57 -4.64 -4.40 -3.30
C ALA A 57 -5.50 -4.92 -4.47
N LYS A 58 -5.23 -6.16 -4.91
CA LYS A 58 -6.03 -6.82 -5.95
C LYS A 58 -7.49 -6.97 -5.52
N ARG A 59 -7.72 -7.52 -4.32
CA ARG A 59 -9.08 -7.77 -3.79
C ARG A 59 -9.89 -6.48 -3.63
N LYS A 60 -9.25 -5.39 -3.17
CA LYS A 60 -9.91 -4.09 -2.99
C LYS A 60 -10.09 -3.32 -4.30
N GLY A 61 -9.41 -3.72 -5.38
CA GLY A 61 -9.41 -3.03 -6.67
C GLY A 61 -8.45 -1.83 -6.72
N VAL A 62 -7.52 -1.74 -5.77
CA VAL A 62 -6.51 -0.67 -5.70
C VAL A 62 -5.52 -0.75 -6.87
N LEU A 63 -5.26 -1.95 -7.40
CA LEU A 63 -4.40 -2.13 -8.59
C LEU A 63 -4.97 -1.47 -9.85
N GLU A 64 -6.26 -1.12 -9.86
CA GLU A 64 -6.92 -0.43 -10.98
C GLU A 64 -6.91 1.10 -10.77
N CYS A 65 -6.44 1.60 -9.63
CA CYS A 65 -6.40 3.04 -9.32
C CYS A 65 -5.24 3.73 -10.05
N PRO A 66 -5.49 4.80 -10.83
CA PRO A 66 -4.42 5.49 -11.58
C PRO A 66 -3.43 6.24 -10.69
N HIS A 67 -3.79 6.51 -9.43
CA HIS A 67 -2.93 7.18 -8.45
C HIS A 67 -2.09 6.21 -7.63
N TYR A 68 -2.37 4.91 -7.71
CA TYR A 68 -1.62 3.88 -7.00
C TYR A 68 -0.52 3.30 -7.88
N ARG A 69 0.68 3.18 -7.32
CA ARG A 69 1.82 2.51 -7.98
C ARG A 69 2.22 1.30 -7.15
N SER A 70 2.19 0.11 -7.75
CA SER A 70 2.53 -1.13 -7.05
C SER A 70 3.96 -1.15 -6.52
N MET A 71 4.88 -0.39 -7.13
CA MET A 71 6.26 -0.24 -6.66
C MET A 71 6.38 0.34 -5.25
N PHE A 72 5.34 1.01 -4.72
CA PHE A 72 5.33 1.47 -3.33
C PHE A 72 5.47 0.32 -2.34
N ILE A 73 5.00 -0.89 -2.68
CA ILE A 73 5.16 -2.06 -1.79
C ILE A 73 6.65 -2.39 -1.67
N ASP A 74 7.38 -2.43 -2.78
CA ASP A 74 8.82 -2.69 -2.80
C ASP A 74 9.59 -1.58 -2.08
N GLU A 75 9.30 -0.31 -2.37
CA GLU A 75 9.92 0.84 -1.68
C GLU A 75 9.75 0.76 -0.16
N VAL A 76 8.55 0.41 0.31
CA VAL A 76 8.29 0.26 1.74
C VAL A 76 9.10 -0.92 2.31
N LEU A 77 9.13 -2.07 1.63
CA LEU A 77 9.91 -3.25 2.06
C LEU A 77 11.43 -3.03 2.04
N GLU A 78 11.93 -2.15 1.17
CA GLU A 78 13.33 -1.74 1.12
C GLU A 78 13.68 -0.84 2.31
N ASN A 79 12.79 0.10 2.66
CA ASN A 79 13.03 1.06 3.76
C ASN A 79 12.71 0.49 5.15
N ILE A 80 11.89 -0.55 5.27
CA ILE A 80 11.60 -1.19 6.56
C ILE A 80 12.89 -1.83 7.12
N GLY A 81 13.23 -1.46 8.36
CA GLY A 81 14.38 -2.00 9.08
C GLY A 81 15.71 -1.28 8.78
N ILE A 82 15.70 -0.24 7.95
CA ILE A 82 16.81 0.70 7.83
C ILE A 82 16.59 1.79 8.89
N ASN A 83 17.37 1.74 9.97
CA ASN A 83 17.47 2.81 10.97
C ASN A 83 18.43 3.90 10.49
#